data_AF-A0A3C0EFD3-F1
#
_entry.id   AF-A0A3C0EFD3-F1
#
_cell.length_a   1.000
_cell.length_b   1.000
_cell.length_c   1.000
_cell.angle_alpha   90.00
_cell.angle_beta   90.00
_cell.angle_gamma   90.00
#
_symmetry.space_group_name_H-M   'P 1'
#
loop_
_entity.id
_entity.type
_entity.pdbx_description
1 polymer ?
#
loop_
_entity_poly.entity_id
_entity_poly.type
_entity_poly.pdbx_seq_one_letter_code
_entity_poly.pdbx_strand_id
1 'polypeptide(L)' 'DSDHSGGPLNINGDTVAGELAHALGAERLVFLTDVEGVMDGSGRVIRRLDKRRADL' A
#
# COMPACT_ATOMS: atom_id res chain seq x y z
N ASP A 1 -21.73 23.34 -14.07
CA ASP A 1 -20.82 23.70 -12.96
C ASP A 1 -21.35 23.20 -11.62
N SER A 2 -20.90 22.02 -11.18
CA SER A 2 -20.96 21.60 -9.76
C SER A 2 -20.19 20.31 -9.44
N ASP A 3 -19.48 19.68 -10.39
CA ASP A 3 -18.70 18.44 -10.16
C ASP A 3 -17.40 18.65 -9.36
N HIS A 4 -17.17 19.86 -8.84
CA HIS A 4 -16.00 20.25 -8.04
C HIS A 4 -16.40 20.77 -6.65
N SER A 5 -17.58 20.40 -6.17
CA SER A 5 -18.09 20.89 -4.88
C SER A 5 -17.30 20.41 -3.66
N GLY A 6 -16.26 19.58 -3.83
CA GLY A 6 -15.21 19.32 -2.84
C GLY A 6 -15.76 18.90 -1.48
N GLY A 7 -16.12 17.62 -1.34
CA GLY A 7 -16.52 17.02 -0.06
C GLY A 7 -15.43 16.12 0.52
N PRO A 8 -15.47 15.81 1.83
CA PRO A 8 -14.58 14.81 2.41
C PRO A 8 -14.83 13.45 1.75
N LEU A 9 -13.75 12.74 1.40
CA LEU A 9 -13.79 11.39 0.85
C LEU A 9 -13.23 10.40 1.86
N ASN A 10 -13.87 9.23 1.95
CA ASN A 10 -13.33 8.08 2.66
C ASN A 10 -12.58 7.19 1.67
N ILE A 11 -11.25 7.22 1.74
CA ILE A 11 -10.35 6.51 0.82
C ILE A 11 -9.43 5.60 1.61
N ASN A 12 -8.97 4.51 0.96
CA ASN A 12 -8.04 3.58 1.59
C ASN A 12 -6.71 4.29 1.90
N GLY A 13 -6.26 4.19 3.15
CA GLY A 13 -5.01 4.82 3.62
C GLY A 13 -3.76 4.29 2.92
N ASP A 14 -3.73 3.03 2.51
CA ASP A 14 -2.58 2.43 1.84
C ASP A 14 -2.36 3.02 0.45
N THR A 15 -3.45 3.25 -0.28
CA THR A 15 -3.42 3.94 -1.58
C THR A 15 -2.90 5.37 -1.40
N VAL A 16 -3.42 6.09 -0.41
CA VAL A 16 -2.96 7.46 -0.11
C VAL A 16 -1.48 7.49 0.26
N ALA A 17 -1.04 6.58 1.13
CA ALA A 17 0.34 6.50 1.57
C ALA A 17 1.29 6.17 0.41
N GLY A 18 0.89 5.28 -0.50
CA GLY A 18 1.62 4.95 -1.72
C GLY A 18 1.82 6.16 -2.63
N GLU A 19 0.75 6.87 -2.94
CA GLU A 19 0.79 8.06 -3.79
C GLU A 19 1.60 9.20 -3.16
N LEU A 20 1.46 9.43 -1.85
CA LEU A 20 2.27 10.41 -1.13
C LEU A 20 3.75 10.04 -1.11
N ALA A 21 4.09 8.77 -0.84
CA ALA A 21 5.47 8.31 -0.87
C ALA A 21 6.11 8.49 -2.26
N HIS A 22 5.34 8.21 -3.32
CA HIS A 22 5.78 8.46 -4.70
C HIS A 22 5.99 9.96 -4.97
N ALA A 23 5.00 10.80 -4.64
CA ALA A 23 5.05 12.24 -4.86
C ALA A 23 6.18 12.93 -4.09
N LEU A 24 6.52 12.44 -2.90
CA LEU A 24 7.59 12.95 -2.06
C LEU A 24 8.97 12.37 -2.40
N GLY A 25 9.05 11.38 -3.30
CA GLY A 25 10.30 10.69 -3.60
C GLY A 25 10.88 9.94 -2.40
N ALA A 26 10.03 9.37 -1.55
CA ALA A 26 10.46 8.69 -0.33
C ALA A 26 11.33 7.46 -0.67
N GLU A 27 12.41 7.27 0.08
CA GLU A 27 13.28 6.09 -0.09
C GLU A 27 12.55 4.78 0.27
N ARG A 28 11.63 4.85 1.26
CA ARG A 28 10.93 3.68 1.81
C ARG A 28 9.51 4.05 2.22
N LEU A 29 8.59 3.12 1.95
CA LEU A 29 7.22 3.12 2.49
C LEU A 29 7.10 1.92 3.44
N VAL A 30 6.71 2.19 4.69
CA VAL A 30 6.57 1.16 5.74
C VAL A 30 5.11 1.10 6.17
N PHE A 31 4.46 -0.04 5.93
CA PHE A 31 3.13 -0.32 6.44
C PHE A 31 3.22 -0.91 7.84
N LEU A 32 2.47 -0.33 8.79
CA LEU A 32 2.28 -0.90 10.11
C LEU A 32 1.00 -1.74 10.09
N THR A 33 1.10 -2.98 10.52
CA THR A 33 -0.01 -3.95 10.49
C THR A 33 0.01 -4.80 11.75
N ASP A 34 -1.10 -5.49 12.02
CA ASP A 34 -1.31 -6.41 13.14
C ASP A 34 -1.04 -7.88 12.78
N VAL A 35 -0.56 -8.15 11.56
CA VAL A 35 -0.08 -9.47 11.12
C VAL A 35 1.44 -9.49 10.94
N GLU A 36 2.04 -10.68 10.95
CA GLU A 36 3.50 -10.84 10.85
C GLU A 36 4.09 -10.44 9.48
N GLY A 37 3.26 -10.34 8.45
CA GLY A 37 3.63 -9.97 7.09
C GLY A 37 2.85 -10.77 6.03
N VAL A 38 3.29 -10.68 4.77
CA VAL A 38 2.72 -11.48 3.68
C VAL A 38 3.12 -12.94 3.84
N MET A 39 2.16 -13.85 3.75
CA MET A 39 2.38 -15.30 3.88
C MET A 39 2.28 -16.01 2.52
N ASP A 40 3.02 -17.12 2.35
CA ASP A 40 2.86 -18.02 1.21
C ASP A 40 1.66 -18.97 1.37
N GLY A 41 1.35 -19.77 0.35
CA GLY A 41 0.24 -20.74 0.40
C GLY A 41 0.42 -21.87 1.43
N SER A 42 1.59 -21.97 2.07
CA SER A 42 1.84 -22.89 3.19
C SER A 42 1.77 -22.20 4.57
N GLY A 43 1.41 -20.92 4.61
CA GLY A 43 1.29 -20.13 5.84
C GLY A 43 2.62 -19.60 6.39
N ARG A 44 3.70 -19.59 5.60
CA ARG A 44 5.01 -19.08 6.05
C ARG A 44 5.21 -17.64 5.58
N VAL A 45 5.75 -16.79 6.46
CA VAL A 45 6.05 -15.39 6.14
C VAL A 45 7.11 -15.27 5.04
N ILE A 46 6.78 -14.51 3.99
CA ILE A 46 7.68 -14.18 2.88
C ILE A 46 8.57 -13.01 3.32
N ARG A 47 9.84 -13.31 3.64
CA ARG A 47 10.81 -12.30 4.11
C ARG A 47 11.20 -11.25 3.06
N ARG A 48 11.15 -11.62 1.78
CA ARG A 48 11.44 -10.73 0.65
C ARG A 48 10.59 -11.12 -0.55
N LEU A 49 9.82 -10.16 -1.04
CA LEU A 49 8.96 -10.31 -2.21
C LEU A 49 9.41 -9.29 -3.25
N ASP A 50 9.71 -9.75 -4.46
CA ASP A 50 9.93 -8.88 -5.62
C ASP A 50 8.65 -8.79 -6.46
N LYS A 51 8.60 -7.85 -7.41
CA LYS A 51 7.40 -7.63 -8.25
C LYS A 51 6.95 -8.90 -8.96
N ARG A 52 7.89 -9.60 -9.61
CA ARG A 52 7.58 -10.83 -10.37
C ARG A 52 6.92 -11.87 -9.48
N ARG A 53 7.37 -12.03 -8.24
CA ARG A 53 6.84 -13.02 -7.31
C ARG A 53 5.52 -12.59 -6.67
N ALA A 54 5.23 -11.28 -6.64
CA ALA A 54 3.93 -10.75 -6.21
C ALA A 54 2.83 -10.92 -7.27
N ASP A 55 3.21 -10.93 -8.55
CA ASP A 55 2.29 -11.07 -9.70
C ASP A 55 1.96 -12.55 -10.04
N LEU A 56 2.53 -13.52 -9.31
CA LEU A 56 2.29 -14.97 -9.47
C LEU A 56 1.21 -15.48 -8.52
#